data_AF-A0A3C0PC79-F1
#
_entry.id   AF-A0A3C0PC79-F1
#
_cell.length_a   1.000
_cell.length_b   1.000
_cell.length_c   1.000
_cell.angle_alpha   90.00
_cell.angle_beta   90.00
_cell.angle_gamma   90.00
#
_symmetry.space_group_name_H-M   'P 1'
#
loop_
_entity.id
_entity.type
_entity.pdbx_description
1 polymer ?
#
loop_
_entity_poly.entity_id
_entity_poly.type
_entity_poly.pdbx_seq_one_letter_code
_entity_poly.pdbx_strand_id
1 'polypeptide(L)'
;MLAAAEMADKNTFDGLWLDLHDKSMNKVKRYSDCQSTTIGYLYSRLPGYQNAGTNSATDADEDIGLALLLAYYQWGEFMGITDACGDSISYKKEAMEFFKGFTDTGTYQGTNNLISGDIGLDGYIKSGDSWTELTYWSNDTGRSGFSKLPKCAGPNQQHIDYIAPAYYHAFADFLSSEDSSSYAWNIRQLRRSEASSDWLMGKILTDESNIPYAGMVTVDSINNMTASNFNDGEDLFLAMRTAINFLWYGNPSSTWNPVTHQVIFSDSNTYERDMGLRFGKFLWDQRQTPWNNSSTELYDLSFWGPEQIVNEYTMKGVAKGSFFLNWIPGVGSPSAVVSQDFNLMAELFRVLETKWDIDSVGDGYLTSVP
;
A
#
# COMPACT_ATOMS: atom_id res chain seq x y z
N MET A 1 -10.02 7.89 -6.72
CA MET A 1 -9.31 8.10 -8.01
C MET A 1 -8.97 6.78 -8.67
N LEU A 2 -8.26 5.86 -7.99
CA LEU A 2 -7.84 4.57 -8.57
C LEU A 2 -9.00 3.77 -9.20
N ALA A 3 -10.09 3.56 -8.47
CA ALA A 3 -11.28 2.88 -9.00
C ALA A 3 -11.87 3.55 -10.26
N ALA A 4 -11.85 4.89 -10.35
CA ALA A 4 -12.33 5.60 -11.53
C ALA A 4 -11.41 5.36 -12.74
N ALA A 5 -10.09 5.30 -12.54
CA ALA A 5 -9.16 4.90 -13.59
C ALA A 5 -9.40 3.45 -14.03
N GLU A 6 -9.51 2.49 -13.09
CA GLU A 6 -9.76 1.07 -13.41
C GLU A 6 -11.08 0.85 -14.18
N MET A 7 -12.12 1.62 -13.87
CA MET A 7 -13.41 1.57 -14.56
C MET A 7 -13.48 2.45 -15.83
N ALA A 8 -12.38 3.07 -16.24
CA ALA A 8 -12.32 4.01 -17.37
C ALA A 8 -13.28 5.22 -17.26
N ASP A 9 -13.65 5.63 -16.04
CA ASP A 9 -14.45 6.83 -15.76
C ASP A 9 -13.56 8.07 -15.67
N LYS A 10 -13.21 8.59 -16.84
CA LYS A 10 -12.33 9.76 -16.99
C LYS A 10 -12.86 11.01 -16.31
N ASN A 11 -14.16 11.27 -16.39
CA ASN A 11 -14.73 12.51 -15.84
C ASN A 11 -14.63 12.54 -14.32
N THR A 12 -14.95 11.42 -13.67
CA THR A 12 -14.80 11.29 -12.21
C THR A 12 -13.33 11.36 -11.82
N PHE A 13 -12.44 10.67 -12.54
CA PHE A 13 -11.01 10.75 -12.28
C PHE A 13 -10.49 12.19 -12.35
N ASP A 14 -10.75 12.88 -13.46
CA ASP A 14 -10.25 14.23 -13.70
C ASP A 14 -10.78 15.20 -12.64
N GLY A 15 -12.07 15.13 -12.31
CA GLY A 15 -12.67 15.95 -11.26
C GLY A 15 -12.00 15.74 -9.90
N LEU A 16 -11.75 14.49 -9.51
CA LEU A 16 -11.08 14.17 -8.25
C LEU A 16 -9.61 14.61 -8.25
N TRP A 17 -8.88 14.42 -9.35
CA TRP A 17 -7.49 14.85 -9.46
C TRP A 17 -7.36 16.37 -9.36
N LEU A 18 -8.20 17.13 -10.08
CA LEU A 18 -8.19 18.58 -10.05
C LEU A 18 -8.47 19.11 -8.64
N ASP A 19 -9.43 18.52 -7.92
CA ASP A 19 -9.75 18.90 -6.55
C ASP A 19 -8.59 18.63 -5.59
N LEU A 20 -8.03 17.41 -5.65
CA LEU A 20 -6.90 16.98 -4.82
C LEU A 20 -5.66 17.82 -5.07
N HIS A 21 -5.32 18.04 -6.35
CA HIS A 21 -4.15 18.82 -6.73
C HIS A 21 -4.22 20.25 -6.19
N ASP A 22 -5.38 20.90 -6.27
CA ASP A 22 -5.50 22.29 -5.86
C ASP A 22 -5.64 22.50 -4.36
N LYS A 23 -6.20 21.52 -3.64
CA LYS A 23 -6.49 21.65 -2.21
C LYS A 23 -5.48 20.96 -1.30
N SER A 24 -4.86 19.89 -1.76
CA SER A 24 -4.09 18.98 -0.90
C SER A 24 -2.63 18.84 -1.28
N MET A 25 -2.25 18.97 -2.56
CA MET A 25 -0.86 18.81 -2.96
C MET A 25 0.07 19.86 -2.36
N ASN A 26 1.21 19.38 -1.82
CA ASN A 26 2.29 20.26 -1.40
C ASN A 26 3.22 20.62 -2.54
N LYS A 27 3.80 21.84 -2.50
CA LYS A 27 4.85 22.31 -3.43
C LYS A 27 4.45 22.29 -4.91
N VAL A 28 3.17 22.54 -5.20
CA VAL A 28 2.65 22.68 -6.56
C VAL A 28 2.26 24.13 -6.86
N LYS A 29 2.04 24.44 -8.13
CA LYS A 29 1.21 25.59 -8.51
C LYS A 29 -0.19 25.07 -8.80
N ARG A 30 -1.21 25.63 -8.14
CA ARG A 30 -2.59 25.19 -8.35
C ARG A 30 -3.03 25.38 -9.79
N TYR A 31 -3.78 24.42 -10.31
CA TYR A 31 -4.29 24.48 -11.66
C TYR A 31 -5.35 25.57 -11.82
N SER A 32 -6.12 25.89 -10.78
CA SER A 32 -7.19 26.90 -10.85
C SER A 32 -6.70 28.35 -10.95
N ASP A 33 -5.55 28.69 -10.36
CA ASP A 33 -5.12 30.10 -10.25
C ASP A 33 -3.60 30.34 -10.32
N CYS A 34 -2.81 29.31 -10.62
CA CYS A 34 -1.36 29.37 -10.74
C CYS A 34 -0.63 29.83 -9.47
N GLN A 35 -1.31 29.88 -8.32
CA GLN A 35 -0.68 30.24 -7.05
C GLN A 35 0.11 29.05 -6.51
N SER A 36 1.29 29.34 -5.96
CA SER A 36 2.12 28.31 -5.34
C SER A 36 1.53 27.88 -3.99
N THR A 37 1.38 26.57 -3.81
CA THR A 37 0.91 25.96 -2.57
C THR A 37 2.11 25.56 -1.71
N THR A 38 2.06 25.97 -0.43
CA THR A 38 2.94 25.46 0.64
C THR A 38 4.44 25.44 0.31
N ILE A 39 4.95 26.54 -0.25
CA ILE A 39 6.39 26.71 -0.61
C ILE A 39 7.33 26.37 0.55
N GLY A 40 6.92 26.68 1.79
CA GLY A 40 7.69 26.41 3.01
C GLY A 40 7.59 24.98 3.54
N TYR A 41 6.81 24.10 2.90
CA TYR A 41 6.69 22.71 3.32
C TYR A 41 8.05 22.00 3.21
N LEU A 42 8.43 21.23 4.22
CA LEU A 42 9.81 20.78 4.37
C LEU A 42 10.09 19.41 3.76
N TYR A 43 9.07 18.61 3.47
CA TYR A 43 9.20 17.20 3.05
C TYR A 43 8.94 17.02 1.55
N SER A 44 8.35 15.91 1.11
CA SER A 44 8.17 15.60 -0.31
C SER A 44 7.04 16.39 -0.96
N ARG A 45 6.95 16.28 -2.29
CA ARG A 45 5.85 16.84 -3.10
C ARG A 45 4.68 15.83 -3.11
N LEU A 46 4.08 15.60 -1.95
CA LEU A 46 2.96 14.67 -1.75
C LEU A 46 1.75 15.41 -1.15
N PRO A 47 0.52 14.89 -1.29
CA PRO A 47 -0.65 15.52 -0.71
C PRO A 47 -0.62 15.45 0.82
N GLY A 48 -1.13 16.50 1.46
CA GLY A 48 -1.38 16.46 2.91
C GLY A 48 -2.67 15.68 3.21
N TYR A 49 -2.65 14.85 4.25
CA TYR A 49 -3.78 13.97 4.64
C TYR A 49 -5.11 14.71 4.93
N GLN A 50 -5.05 16.01 5.25
CA GLN A 50 -6.22 16.87 5.49
C GLN A 50 -6.33 17.97 4.45
N ASN A 51 -5.21 18.64 4.19
CA ASN A 51 -5.10 19.77 3.29
C ASN A 51 -3.63 20.03 3.00
N ALA A 52 -3.35 20.87 2.00
CA ALA A 52 -1.99 21.25 1.73
C ALA A 52 -1.33 21.90 2.95
N GLY A 53 -0.09 21.53 3.22
CA GLY A 53 0.73 22.02 4.33
C GLY A 53 0.81 21.05 5.50
N THR A 54 -0.03 20.01 5.50
CA THR A 54 0.09 18.87 6.41
C THR A 54 0.92 17.76 5.79
N ASN A 55 1.29 16.78 6.61
CA ASN A 55 2.07 15.61 6.21
C ASN A 55 1.25 14.64 5.38
N SER A 56 1.93 13.79 4.63
CA SER A 56 1.29 12.79 3.79
C SER A 56 0.95 11.51 4.56
N ALA A 57 0.16 10.64 3.93
CA ALA A 57 -0.18 9.30 4.39
C ALA A 57 0.04 8.35 3.21
N THR A 58 0.97 7.42 3.40
CA THR A 58 1.60 6.68 2.30
C THR A 58 0.64 5.80 1.51
N ASP A 59 -0.33 5.19 2.16
CA ASP A 59 -1.38 4.39 1.52
C ASP A 59 -2.13 5.18 0.44
N ALA A 60 -2.54 6.41 0.76
CA ALA A 60 -3.22 7.28 -0.18
C ALA A 60 -2.26 7.77 -1.28
N ASP A 61 -1.02 8.10 -0.91
CA ASP A 61 -0.02 8.58 -1.85
C ASP A 61 0.29 7.55 -2.94
N GLU A 62 0.39 6.27 -2.57
CA GLU A 62 0.60 5.14 -3.46
C GLU A 62 -0.57 4.88 -4.40
N ASP A 63 -1.80 4.94 -3.88
CA ASP A 63 -3.00 4.77 -4.69
C ASP A 63 -3.16 5.90 -5.71
N ILE A 64 -2.82 7.14 -5.33
CA ILE A 64 -2.82 8.28 -6.26
C ILE A 64 -1.73 8.09 -7.32
N GLY A 65 -0.53 7.68 -6.92
CA GLY A 65 0.58 7.39 -7.85
C GLY A 65 0.20 6.32 -8.90
N LEU A 66 -0.42 5.22 -8.47
CA LEU A 66 -0.91 4.19 -9.39
C LEU A 66 -2.06 4.72 -10.26
N ALA A 67 -3.00 5.46 -9.69
CA ALA A 67 -4.15 6.00 -10.42
C ALA A 67 -3.70 6.94 -11.56
N LEU A 68 -2.70 7.80 -11.31
CA LEU A 68 -2.11 8.68 -12.34
C LEU A 68 -1.39 7.88 -13.44
N LEU A 69 -0.69 6.81 -13.09
CA LEU A 69 -0.04 5.93 -14.06
C LEU A 69 -1.06 5.20 -14.95
N LEU A 70 -2.15 4.70 -14.36
CA LEU A 70 -3.24 4.08 -15.11
C LEU A 70 -3.96 5.10 -16.02
N ALA A 71 -4.21 6.32 -15.53
CA ALA A 71 -4.78 7.39 -16.35
C ALA A 71 -3.90 7.71 -17.57
N TYR A 72 -2.58 7.76 -17.39
CA TYR A 72 -1.64 7.90 -18.50
C TYR A 72 -1.77 6.76 -19.52
N TYR A 73 -1.78 5.50 -19.06
CA TYR A 73 -1.90 4.37 -19.97
C TYR A 73 -3.27 4.27 -20.66
N GLN A 74 -4.35 4.68 -20.01
CA GLN A 74 -5.69 4.62 -20.59
C GLN A 74 -6.01 5.78 -21.53
N TRP A 75 -5.59 7.01 -21.19
CA TRP A 75 -6.04 8.22 -21.88
C TRP A 75 -4.90 9.01 -22.54
N GLY A 76 -3.66 8.55 -22.42
CA GLY A 76 -2.49 9.22 -22.97
C GLY A 76 -1.93 10.29 -22.04
N GLU A 77 -0.99 11.10 -22.52
CA GLU A 77 -0.25 12.04 -21.68
C GLU A 77 -1.10 13.18 -21.11
N PHE A 78 -1.95 13.79 -21.94
CA PHE A 78 -2.62 15.05 -21.60
C PHE A 78 -4.09 14.85 -21.26
N MET A 79 -4.55 15.54 -20.21
CA MET A 79 -5.96 15.54 -19.78
C MET A 79 -6.91 16.15 -20.81
N GLY A 80 -6.40 17.05 -21.66
CA GLY A 80 -7.17 17.79 -22.65
C GLY A 80 -7.61 19.18 -22.22
N ILE A 81 -7.15 19.64 -21.04
CA ILE A 81 -7.35 21.00 -20.53
C ILE A 81 -6.00 21.63 -20.13
N THR A 82 -5.99 22.96 -20.04
CA THR A 82 -4.85 23.77 -19.65
C THR A 82 -5.09 24.34 -18.25
N ASP A 83 -4.05 24.42 -17.45
CA ASP A 83 -4.10 25.08 -16.15
C ASP A 83 -4.10 26.62 -16.28
N ALA A 84 -4.27 27.32 -15.15
CA ALA A 84 -4.23 28.77 -15.09
C ALA A 84 -2.83 29.36 -15.32
N CYS A 85 -1.77 28.54 -15.30
CA CYS A 85 -0.42 28.94 -15.70
C CYS A 85 -0.23 28.94 -17.22
N GLY A 86 -1.15 28.32 -17.98
CA GLY A 86 -1.06 28.16 -19.42
C GLY A 86 -0.43 26.84 -19.87
N ASP A 87 -0.14 25.93 -18.94
CA ASP A 87 0.46 24.62 -19.22
C ASP A 87 -0.62 23.55 -19.39
N SER A 88 -0.43 22.62 -20.34
CA SER A 88 -1.31 21.45 -20.46
C SER A 88 -1.12 20.50 -19.27
N ILE A 89 -2.21 20.05 -18.67
CA ILE A 89 -2.17 19.12 -17.53
C ILE A 89 -1.81 17.72 -18.05
N SER A 90 -0.73 17.13 -17.52
CA SER A 90 -0.16 15.86 -17.98
C SER A 90 -0.20 14.79 -16.88
N TYR A 91 -0.94 13.70 -17.08
CA TYR A 91 -0.99 12.57 -16.13
C TYR A 91 0.39 11.94 -15.94
N LYS A 92 1.13 11.79 -17.05
CA LYS A 92 2.48 11.22 -17.06
C LYS A 92 3.43 12.04 -16.19
N LYS A 93 3.44 13.36 -16.38
CA LYS A 93 4.26 14.28 -15.59
C LYS A 93 3.94 14.15 -14.11
N GLU A 94 2.66 14.13 -13.75
CA GLU A 94 2.25 14.04 -12.35
C GLU A 94 2.58 12.68 -11.72
N ALA A 95 2.41 11.57 -12.45
CA ALA A 95 2.84 10.24 -12.00
C ALA A 95 4.36 10.20 -11.72
N MET A 96 5.19 10.70 -12.65
CA MET A 96 6.64 10.77 -12.48
C MET A 96 7.04 11.58 -11.25
N GLU A 97 6.32 12.67 -10.99
CA GLU A 97 6.59 13.55 -9.86
C GLU A 97 6.14 12.94 -8.52
N PHE A 98 5.08 12.13 -8.50
CA PHE A 98 4.75 11.28 -7.35
C PHE A 98 5.85 10.25 -7.05
N PHE A 99 6.37 9.57 -8.08
CA PHE A 99 7.41 8.55 -7.89
C PHE A 99 8.72 9.15 -7.35
N LYS A 100 9.04 10.36 -7.80
CA LYS A 100 10.08 11.18 -7.18
C LYS A 100 9.71 11.59 -5.76
N GLY A 101 8.48 12.02 -5.52
CA GLY A 101 7.93 12.32 -4.20
C GLY A 101 8.18 11.22 -3.17
N PHE A 102 7.99 9.95 -3.55
CA PHE A 102 8.24 8.80 -2.68
C PHE A 102 9.72 8.64 -2.28
N THR A 103 10.67 8.96 -3.17
CA THR A 103 12.05 8.45 -3.10
C THR A 103 13.15 9.51 -3.11
N ASP A 104 12.89 10.70 -3.63
CA ASP A 104 13.88 11.76 -3.77
C ASP A 104 14.38 12.21 -2.41
N THR A 105 15.69 12.45 -2.34
CA THR A 105 16.31 12.97 -1.13
C THR A 105 16.50 14.47 -1.22
N GLY A 106 16.00 15.19 -0.23
CA GLY A 106 16.26 16.63 -0.03
C GLY A 106 17.23 16.89 1.11
N THR A 107 17.56 18.17 1.32
CA THR A 107 18.25 18.61 2.55
C THR A 107 17.26 19.37 3.43
N TYR A 108 17.11 18.94 4.68
CA TYR A 108 16.28 19.63 5.67
C TYR A 108 16.90 20.99 6.03
N GLN A 109 16.12 22.05 5.89
CA GLN A 109 16.54 23.40 6.26
C GLN A 109 16.73 23.49 7.78
N GLY A 110 17.96 23.78 8.23
CA GLY A 110 18.31 24.01 9.64
C GLY A 110 19.28 23.00 10.25
N THR A 111 19.24 21.74 9.84
CA THR A 111 20.20 20.71 10.35
C THR A 111 21.13 20.17 9.29
N ASN A 112 20.89 20.48 8.01
CA ASN A 112 21.60 19.91 6.87
C ASN A 112 21.42 18.39 6.71
N ASN A 113 20.52 17.74 7.47
CA ASN A 113 20.22 16.30 7.35
C ASN A 113 19.46 15.99 6.04
N LEU A 114 19.48 14.72 5.63
CA LEU A 114 18.67 14.23 4.50
C LEU A 114 17.20 14.09 4.89
N ILE A 115 16.30 14.38 3.97
CA ILE A 115 14.89 13.98 4.03
C ILE A 115 14.62 13.00 2.90
N SER A 116 13.64 12.12 3.08
CA SER A 116 13.05 11.29 2.03
C SER A 116 11.52 11.36 2.13
N GLY A 117 10.82 10.95 1.08
CA GLY A 117 9.35 10.83 1.09
C GLY A 117 8.88 9.59 1.85
N ASP A 118 7.89 8.89 1.31
CA ASP A 118 7.31 7.69 1.91
C ASP A 118 8.25 6.48 1.94
N ILE A 119 9.36 6.51 1.20
CA ILE A 119 10.36 5.45 1.25
C ILE A 119 11.57 5.97 2.03
N GLY A 120 11.89 5.27 3.12
CA GLY A 120 13.01 5.59 3.99
C GLY A 120 14.35 5.42 3.30
N LEU A 121 15.40 6.08 3.82
CA LEU A 121 16.76 5.83 3.35
C LEU A 121 17.20 4.39 3.64
N ASP A 122 16.65 3.79 4.70
CA ASP A 122 16.77 2.38 5.01
C ASP A 122 16.06 1.44 4.02
N GLY A 123 15.31 1.99 3.06
CA GLY A 123 14.68 1.24 1.97
C GLY A 123 13.37 0.55 2.34
N TYR A 124 12.87 0.74 3.57
CA TYR A 124 11.53 0.34 3.95
C TYR A 124 10.55 1.50 3.72
N ILE A 125 9.25 1.17 3.73
CA ILE A 125 8.21 2.18 3.81
C ILE A 125 8.29 3.00 5.10
N LYS A 126 7.79 4.21 5.01
CA LYS A 126 7.39 5.08 6.10
C LYS A 126 5.88 5.24 6.00
N SER A 127 5.21 5.59 7.09
CA SER A 127 3.75 5.78 7.11
C SER A 127 3.33 7.20 6.70
N GLY A 128 4.21 7.90 5.97
CA GLY A 128 4.10 9.28 5.55
C GLY A 128 5.46 9.94 5.44
N ASP A 129 5.55 10.99 4.64
CA ASP A 129 6.82 11.66 4.30
C ASP A 129 7.60 12.26 5.48
N SER A 130 6.91 12.62 6.55
CA SER A 130 7.50 13.17 7.77
C SER A 130 7.82 12.12 8.84
N TRP A 131 7.38 10.88 8.68
CA TRP A 131 7.58 9.83 9.67
C TRP A 131 9.06 9.46 9.79
N THR A 132 9.41 8.86 10.92
CA THR A 132 10.75 8.29 11.11
C THR A 132 10.88 6.97 10.37
N GLU A 133 12.11 6.57 10.06
CA GLU A 133 12.39 5.31 9.37
C GLU A 133 12.07 4.08 10.25
N LEU A 134 11.73 2.95 9.61
CA LEU A 134 11.38 1.70 10.32
C LEU A 134 12.56 1.18 11.14
N THR A 135 13.78 1.33 10.62
CA THR A 135 15.00 0.90 11.27
C THR A 135 15.90 2.08 11.61
N TYR A 136 16.94 1.84 12.39
CA TYR A 136 17.99 2.82 12.64
C TYR A 136 19.15 2.70 11.64
N TRP A 137 19.03 1.93 10.54
CA TRP A 137 20.15 1.58 9.66
C TRP A 137 20.93 2.79 9.14
N SER A 138 20.17 3.79 8.69
CA SER A 138 20.64 5.08 8.17
C SER A 138 21.18 6.05 9.24
N ASN A 139 21.05 5.74 10.54
CA ASN A 139 21.52 6.59 11.64
C ASN A 139 23.05 6.59 11.81
N ASP A 140 23.76 5.82 10.99
CA ASP A 140 25.22 5.79 10.93
C ASP A 140 25.65 5.89 9.47
N THR A 141 26.35 6.98 9.13
CA THR A 141 26.85 7.23 7.77
C THR A 141 27.95 6.26 7.36
N GLY A 142 28.72 5.73 8.32
CA GLY A 142 29.72 4.69 8.07
C GLY A 142 29.09 3.34 7.72
N ARG A 143 27.92 3.03 8.30
CA ARG A 143 27.14 1.82 7.97
C ARG A 143 26.34 1.97 6.69
N SER A 144 25.61 3.07 6.54
CA SER A 144 24.67 3.27 5.43
C SER A 144 25.32 3.76 4.14
N GLY A 145 26.50 4.38 4.24
CA GLY A 145 27.18 5.00 3.12
C GLY A 145 26.57 6.33 2.68
N PHE A 146 25.53 6.83 3.36
CA PHE A 146 25.00 8.16 3.08
C PHE A 146 25.94 9.25 3.56
N SER A 147 26.01 10.36 2.82
CA SER A 147 26.85 11.50 3.19
C SER A 147 26.38 12.23 4.44
N LYS A 148 25.10 12.07 4.83
CA LYS A 148 24.50 12.75 5.98
C LYS A 148 23.43 11.84 6.59
N LEU A 149 23.10 12.10 7.86
CA LEU A 149 22.05 11.39 8.58
C LEU A 149 20.66 11.81 8.08
N PRO A 150 19.64 10.93 8.18
CA PRO A 150 18.26 11.33 7.98
C PRO A 150 17.80 12.34 9.04
N LYS A 151 16.88 13.21 8.66
CA LYS A 151 16.17 14.12 9.57
C LYS A 151 15.20 13.33 10.43
N CYS A 152 14.50 12.37 9.82
CA CYS A 152 13.55 11.48 10.47
C CYS A 152 14.19 10.10 10.70
N ALA A 153 15.28 10.10 11.48
CA ALA A 153 16.01 8.91 11.87
C ALA A 153 15.13 7.93 12.66
N GLY A 154 15.22 6.63 12.34
CA GLY A 154 14.50 5.56 13.06
C GLY A 154 15.23 5.04 14.31
N PRO A 155 14.81 3.91 14.91
CA PRO A 155 13.70 3.07 14.46
C PRO A 155 12.36 3.57 15.01
N ASN A 156 11.28 3.36 14.27
CA ASN A 156 9.92 3.60 14.75
C ASN A 156 8.93 2.60 14.13
N GLN A 157 7.84 2.36 14.84
CA GLN A 157 6.73 1.55 14.33
C GLN A 157 6.12 2.20 13.07
N GLN A 158 5.79 1.37 12.07
CA GLN A 158 5.15 1.81 10.83
C GLN A 158 3.87 1.01 10.59
N HIS A 159 3.00 1.56 9.74
CA HIS A 159 1.82 0.89 9.20
C HIS A 159 2.23 -0.12 8.13
N ILE A 160 2.14 -1.41 8.42
CA ILE A 160 2.57 -2.45 7.48
C ILE A 160 1.55 -2.67 6.35
N ASP A 161 0.29 -2.40 6.62
CA ASP A 161 -0.82 -2.40 5.68
C ASP A 161 -0.68 -1.33 4.59
N TYR A 162 0.24 -0.38 4.75
CA TYR A 162 0.59 0.65 3.74
C TYR A 162 1.63 0.16 2.74
N ILE A 163 2.16 -1.06 2.85
CA ILE A 163 3.09 -1.55 1.83
C ILE A 163 2.36 -1.79 0.51
N ALA A 164 2.95 -1.43 -0.63
CA ALA A 164 2.42 -1.81 -1.96
C ALA A 164 3.54 -2.31 -2.90
N PRO A 165 4.11 -3.51 -2.64
CA PRO A 165 5.25 -4.00 -3.42
C PRO A 165 4.98 -4.08 -4.94
N ALA A 166 3.77 -4.48 -5.33
CA ALA A 166 3.35 -4.52 -6.73
C ALA A 166 3.40 -3.13 -7.41
N TYR A 167 3.09 -2.08 -6.65
CA TYR A 167 3.04 -0.71 -7.17
C TYR A 167 4.47 -0.19 -7.32
N TYR A 168 5.34 -0.42 -6.35
CA TYR A 168 6.75 -0.06 -6.48
C TYR A 168 7.42 -0.76 -7.66
N HIS A 169 7.06 -2.02 -7.93
CA HIS A 169 7.51 -2.74 -9.13
C HIS A 169 7.08 -1.99 -10.39
N ALA A 170 5.79 -1.67 -10.51
CA ALA A 170 5.22 -0.95 -11.64
C ALA A 170 5.90 0.41 -11.86
N PHE A 171 6.11 1.16 -10.77
CA PHE A 171 6.74 2.49 -10.80
C PHE A 171 8.20 2.40 -11.23
N ALA A 172 8.94 1.42 -10.72
CA ALA A 172 10.34 1.20 -11.07
C ALA A 172 10.49 0.81 -12.54
N ASP A 173 9.62 -0.06 -13.06
CA ASP A 173 9.64 -0.44 -14.48
C ASP A 173 9.28 0.71 -15.39
N PHE A 174 8.26 1.48 -15.03
CA PHE A 174 7.89 2.68 -15.76
C PHE A 174 9.07 3.67 -15.84
N LEU A 175 9.68 4.04 -14.71
CA LEU A 175 10.84 4.94 -14.70
C LEU A 175 12.05 4.36 -15.47
N SER A 176 12.26 3.04 -15.39
CA SER A 176 13.31 2.36 -16.15
C SER A 176 13.10 2.48 -17.66
N SER A 177 11.85 2.38 -18.11
CA SER A 177 11.46 2.51 -19.53
C SER A 177 11.55 3.95 -20.04
N GLU A 178 11.35 4.94 -19.17
CA GLU A 178 11.46 6.36 -19.50
C GLU A 178 12.91 6.81 -19.62
N ASP A 179 13.70 6.65 -18.56
CA ASP A 179 15.13 6.95 -18.55
C ASP A 179 15.81 6.31 -17.32
N SER A 180 16.26 5.07 -17.49
CA SER A 180 16.96 4.33 -16.43
C SER A 180 18.18 5.03 -15.83
N SER A 181 18.85 5.91 -16.59
CA SER A 181 20.04 6.62 -16.12
C SER A 181 19.66 7.83 -15.28
N SER A 182 18.69 8.63 -15.75
CA SER A 182 18.22 9.81 -15.02
C SER A 182 17.45 9.44 -13.76
N TYR A 183 16.78 8.29 -13.72
CA TYR A 183 15.97 7.82 -12.58
C TYR A 183 16.63 6.70 -11.76
N ALA A 184 17.93 6.45 -11.94
CA ALA A 184 18.64 5.33 -11.29
C ALA A 184 18.46 5.29 -9.76
N TRP A 185 18.40 6.46 -9.12
CA TRP A 185 18.15 6.56 -7.68
C TRP A 185 16.72 6.13 -7.31
N ASN A 186 15.71 6.70 -7.97
CA ASN A 186 14.30 6.42 -7.72
C ASN A 186 13.99 4.93 -7.95
N ILE A 187 14.46 4.40 -9.08
CA ILE A 187 14.33 2.97 -9.44
C ILE A 187 14.95 2.11 -8.32
N ARG A 188 16.16 2.43 -7.87
CA ARG A 188 16.80 1.68 -6.78
C ARG A 188 15.98 1.72 -5.49
N GLN A 189 15.44 2.86 -5.08
CA GLN A 189 14.65 2.95 -3.86
C GLN A 189 13.32 2.19 -3.96
N LEU A 190 12.61 2.30 -5.09
CA LEU A 190 11.39 1.54 -5.33
C LEU A 190 11.63 0.03 -5.26
N ARG A 191 12.72 -0.46 -5.88
CA ARG A 191 13.11 -1.88 -5.82
C ARG A 191 13.53 -2.33 -4.41
N ARG A 192 14.13 -1.44 -3.62
CA ARG A 192 14.42 -1.72 -2.19
C ARG A 192 13.13 -1.85 -1.39
N SER A 193 12.19 -0.93 -1.60
CA SER A 193 10.88 -0.95 -0.93
C SER A 193 10.12 -2.22 -1.26
N GLU A 194 10.00 -2.58 -2.54
CA GLU A 194 9.40 -3.84 -3.01
C GLU A 194 9.99 -5.06 -2.28
N ALA A 195 11.32 -5.24 -2.36
CA ALA A 195 11.97 -6.39 -1.73
C ALA A 195 11.82 -6.40 -0.20
N SER A 196 11.87 -5.22 0.43
CA SER A 196 11.75 -5.09 1.87
C SER A 196 10.34 -5.41 2.36
N SER A 197 9.30 -5.00 1.62
CA SER A 197 7.90 -5.33 1.86
C SER A 197 7.66 -6.84 1.75
N ASP A 198 8.16 -7.48 0.68
CA ASP A 198 8.10 -8.93 0.52
C ASP A 198 8.76 -9.64 1.72
N TRP A 199 9.90 -9.13 2.20
CA TRP A 199 10.60 -9.71 3.36
C TRP A 199 9.81 -9.59 4.66
N LEU A 200 9.12 -8.45 4.89
CA LEU A 200 8.23 -8.29 6.04
C LEU A 200 7.12 -9.35 6.01
N MET A 201 6.56 -9.61 4.83
CA MET A 201 5.57 -10.68 4.64
C MET A 201 6.16 -12.07 4.86
N GLY A 202 7.40 -12.31 4.41
CA GLY A 202 8.14 -13.52 4.72
C GLY A 202 8.32 -13.75 6.21
N LYS A 203 8.49 -12.69 7.01
CA LYS A 203 8.54 -12.78 8.48
C LYS A 203 7.20 -13.13 9.09
N ILE A 204 6.10 -12.52 8.63
CA ILE A 204 4.75 -12.89 9.06
C ILE A 204 4.44 -14.36 8.73
N LEU A 205 4.86 -14.83 7.56
CA LEU A 205 4.61 -16.18 7.07
C LEU A 205 5.25 -17.28 7.93
N THR A 206 6.33 -16.98 8.67
CA THR A 206 7.08 -17.97 9.46
C THR A 206 6.24 -18.68 10.53
N ASP A 207 5.19 -18.02 11.03
CA ASP A 207 4.20 -18.64 11.91
C ASP A 207 3.01 -19.09 11.08
N GLU A 208 2.73 -20.40 11.07
CA GLU A 208 1.68 -21.01 10.24
C GLU A 208 0.27 -20.50 10.53
N SER A 209 0.05 -19.96 11.74
CA SER A 209 -1.24 -19.41 12.16
C SER A 209 -1.51 -17.98 11.70
N ASN A 210 -0.48 -17.27 11.23
CA ASN A 210 -0.64 -15.90 10.77
C ASN A 210 -1.39 -15.82 9.45
N ILE A 211 -2.40 -14.96 9.37
CA ILE A 211 -3.05 -14.44 8.15
C ILE A 211 -2.56 -13.00 7.88
N PRO A 212 -2.68 -12.47 6.65
CA PRO A 212 -2.24 -11.11 6.31
C PRO A 212 -3.25 -10.06 6.80
N TYR A 213 -3.42 -9.98 8.12
CA TYR A 213 -4.32 -9.05 8.80
C TYR A 213 -3.57 -8.37 9.95
N ALA A 214 -2.83 -7.31 9.63
CA ALA A 214 -1.97 -6.59 10.57
C ALA A 214 -1.83 -5.13 10.13
N GLY A 215 -1.78 -4.21 11.09
CA GLY A 215 -1.67 -2.78 10.82
C GLY A 215 -0.39 -2.13 11.31
N MET A 216 0.49 -2.87 12.00
CA MET A 216 1.72 -2.31 12.55
C MET A 216 2.91 -3.24 12.39
N VAL A 217 4.09 -2.65 12.23
CA VAL A 217 5.38 -3.35 12.20
C VAL A 217 6.48 -2.58 12.91
N THR A 218 7.36 -3.32 13.58
CA THR A 218 8.65 -2.83 14.10
C THR A 218 9.77 -3.79 13.70
N VAL A 219 10.99 -3.26 13.56
CA VAL A 219 12.21 -4.05 13.34
C VAL A 219 13.28 -3.62 14.34
N ASP A 220 13.80 -4.57 15.10
CA ASP A 220 14.79 -4.31 16.17
C ASP A 220 16.23 -4.20 15.66
N SER A 221 17.18 -4.08 16.59
CA SER A 221 18.61 -3.90 16.27
C SER A 221 19.39 -5.12 15.82
N ILE A 222 18.73 -6.26 15.78
CA ILE A 222 19.28 -7.50 15.23
C ILE A 222 18.37 -8.04 14.12
N ASN A 223 17.51 -7.18 13.56
CA ASN A 223 16.59 -7.45 12.47
C ASN A 223 15.49 -8.48 12.77
N ASN A 224 15.07 -8.58 14.03
CA ASN A 224 13.83 -9.27 14.36
C ASN A 224 12.66 -8.34 14.05
N MET A 225 11.68 -8.87 13.33
CA MET A 225 10.46 -8.18 12.97
C MET A 225 9.33 -8.63 13.89
N THR A 226 8.51 -7.66 14.34
CA THR A 226 7.25 -7.93 15.05
C THR A 226 6.14 -7.18 14.35
N ALA A 227 5.05 -7.88 14.03
CA ALA A 227 3.80 -7.29 13.55
C ALA A 227 2.68 -7.44 14.59
N SER A 228 1.71 -6.53 14.53
CA SER A 228 0.51 -6.56 15.35
C SER A 228 -0.68 -5.94 14.64
N ASN A 229 -1.86 -6.22 15.17
CA ASN A 229 -3.09 -5.52 14.79
C ASN A 229 -3.05 -4.04 15.24
N PHE A 230 -3.74 -3.16 14.51
CA PHE A 230 -3.94 -1.75 14.87
C PHE A 230 -5.42 -1.41 14.98
N ASN A 231 -6.15 -1.48 13.88
CA ASN A 231 -7.59 -1.29 13.83
C ASN A 231 -8.22 -2.06 12.66
N ASP A 232 -9.52 -2.27 12.73
CA ASP A 232 -10.26 -3.08 11.77
C ASP A 232 -10.27 -2.49 10.36
N GLY A 233 -10.27 -1.17 10.21
CA GLY A 233 -10.29 -0.46 8.92
C GLY A 233 -8.96 -0.39 8.17
N GLU A 234 -7.82 -0.55 8.85
CA GLU A 234 -6.46 -0.47 8.26
C GLU A 234 -5.90 -1.87 8.01
N ASP A 235 -5.93 -2.74 9.03
CA ASP A 235 -5.25 -4.04 9.05
C ASP A 235 -5.61 -4.97 7.87
N LEU A 236 -6.83 -4.81 7.34
CA LEU A 236 -7.41 -5.63 6.27
C LEU A 236 -6.68 -5.45 4.93
N PHE A 237 -6.11 -4.27 4.67
CA PHE A 237 -5.54 -3.94 3.35
C PHE A 237 -4.25 -4.69 3.06
N LEU A 238 -3.55 -5.15 4.12
CA LEU A 238 -2.34 -5.95 3.97
C LEU A 238 -2.58 -7.18 3.08
N ALA A 239 -3.74 -7.83 3.18
CA ALA A 239 -4.09 -9.00 2.37
C ALA A 239 -4.10 -8.70 0.86
N MET A 240 -4.72 -7.58 0.47
CA MET A 240 -4.82 -7.19 -0.93
C MET A 240 -3.45 -6.73 -1.46
N ARG A 241 -2.82 -5.80 -0.74
CA ARG A 241 -1.57 -5.15 -1.15
C ARG A 241 -0.45 -6.13 -1.48
N THR A 242 -0.40 -7.23 -0.74
CA THR A 242 0.65 -8.24 -0.82
C THR A 242 0.35 -9.30 -1.88
N ALA A 243 -0.88 -9.83 -1.88
CA ALA A 243 -1.30 -10.83 -2.86
C ALA A 243 -1.25 -10.31 -4.30
N ILE A 244 -1.54 -9.03 -4.53
CA ILE A 244 -1.48 -8.41 -5.87
C ILE A 244 -0.07 -8.49 -6.46
N ASN A 245 1.00 -8.41 -5.66
CA ASN A 245 2.37 -8.50 -6.17
C ASN A 245 2.61 -9.81 -6.91
N PHE A 246 2.23 -10.93 -6.28
CA PHE A 246 2.32 -12.24 -6.93
C PHE A 246 1.39 -12.37 -8.14
N LEU A 247 0.18 -11.81 -8.10
CA LEU A 247 -0.75 -11.87 -9.23
C LEU A 247 -0.23 -11.14 -10.47
N TRP A 248 0.40 -9.98 -10.29
CA TRP A 248 0.88 -9.16 -11.40
C TRP A 248 2.23 -9.64 -11.92
N TYR A 249 3.15 -10.04 -11.04
CA TYR A 249 4.55 -10.28 -11.41
C TYR A 249 5.06 -11.69 -11.11
N GLY A 250 4.27 -12.53 -10.46
CA GLY A 250 4.68 -13.87 -10.04
C GLY A 250 5.63 -13.82 -8.83
N ASN A 251 6.42 -14.89 -8.64
CA ASN A 251 7.40 -14.90 -7.54
C ASN A 251 8.60 -14.01 -7.91
N PRO A 252 9.08 -13.16 -6.99
CA PRO A 252 10.24 -12.32 -7.24
C PRO A 252 11.51 -13.16 -7.43
N SER A 253 12.38 -12.71 -8.33
CA SER A 253 13.73 -13.28 -8.54
C SER A 253 14.78 -12.70 -7.59
N SER A 254 14.34 -11.89 -6.63
CA SER A 254 15.17 -11.23 -5.64
C SER A 254 14.57 -11.30 -4.23
N THR A 255 15.37 -10.96 -3.23
CA THR A 255 14.95 -10.84 -1.83
C THR A 255 15.67 -9.68 -1.15
N TRP A 256 15.37 -9.44 0.11
CA TRP A 256 15.93 -8.35 0.90
C TRP A 256 16.99 -8.81 1.89
N ASN A 257 18.07 -8.06 1.97
CA ASN A 257 19.05 -8.19 3.04
C ASN A 257 18.77 -7.15 4.14
N PRO A 258 18.23 -7.55 5.31
CA PRO A 258 17.94 -6.59 6.38
C PRO A 258 19.20 -6.11 7.13
N VAL A 259 20.38 -6.68 6.88
CA VAL A 259 21.64 -6.20 7.48
C VAL A 259 22.26 -5.09 6.64
N THR A 260 22.31 -5.29 5.31
CA THR A 260 22.92 -4.32 4.38
C THR A 260 21.91 -3.36 3.77
N HIS A 261 20.62 -3.62 3.95
CA HIS A 261 19.50 -2.88 3.37
C HIS A 261 19.60 -2.77 1.85
N GLN A 262 19.97 -3.89 1.21
CA GLN A 262 20.09 -4.00 -0.24
C GLN A 262 19.27 -5.18 -0.75
N VAL A 263 18.84 -5.06 -2.01
CA VAL A 263 18.22 -6.15 -2.77
C VAL A 263 19.29 -7.19 -3.11
N ILE A 264 19.00 -8.46 -2.87
CA ILE A 264 19.80 -9.62 -3.28
C ILE A 264 19.14 -10.22 -4.52
N PHE A 265 19.76 -10.04 -5.68
CA PHE A 265 19.23 -10.54 -6.97
C PHE A 265 19.55 -12.00 -7.28
N SER A 266 20.36 -12.68 -6.45
CA SER A 266 20.68 -14.10 -6.61
C SER A 266 19.67 -15.05 -5.96
N ASP A 267 18.78 -14.52 -5.13
CA ASP A 267 17.95 -15.30 -4.21
C ASP A 267 16.48 -14.93 -4.41
N SER A 268 15.66 -15.89 -4.82
CA SER A 268 14.21 -15.73 -4.96
C SER A 268 13.46 -15.99 -3.66
N ASN A 269 12.22 -15.51 -3.56
CA ASN A 269 11.31 -15.87 -2.47
C ASN A 269 9.90 -16.17 -2.99
N THR A 270 9.03 -16.70 -2.12
CA THR A 270 7.65 -17.09 -2.46
C THR A 270 6.64 -16.53 -1.46
N TYR A 271 7.04 -15.51 -0.70
CA TYR A 271 6.34 -15.10 0.51
C TYR A 271 4.91 -14.66 0.23
N GLU A 272 4.71 -13.80 -0.77
CA GLU A 272 3.38 -13.28 -1.12
C GLU A 272 2.46 -14.32 -1.73
N ARG A 273 3.00 -15.23 -2.55
CA ARG A 273 2.24 -16.38 -3.05
C ARG A 273 1.76 -17.23 -1.88
N ASP A 274 2.67 -17.62 -0.99
CA ASP A 274 2.38 -18.57 0.07
C ASP A 274 1.45 -17.95 1.13
N MET A 275 1.55 -16.63 1.37
CA MET A 275 0.61 -15.89 2.19
C MET A 275 -0.77 -15.81 1.53
N GLY A 276 -0.85 -15.53 0.22
CA GLY A 276 -2.11 -15.54 -0.53
C GLY A 276 -2.78 -16.91 -0.51
N LEU A 277 -2.03 -17.99 -0.71
CA LEU A 277 -2.54 -19.36 -0.57
C LEU A 277 -3.11 -19.64 0.83
N ARG A 278 -2.40 -19.19 1.87
CA ARG A 278 -2.83 -19.34 3.25
C ARG A 278 -4.11 -18.55 3.52
N PHE A 279 -4.20 -17.32 3.04
CA PHE A 279 -5.39 -16.51 3.25
C PHE A 279 -6.58 -17.03 2.46
N GLY A 280 -6.39 -17.51 1.23
CA GLY A 280 -7.43 -18.22 0.48
C GLY A 280 -7.96 -19.43 1.25
N LYS A 281 -7.06 -20.23 1.83
CA LYS A 281 -7.42 -21.36 2.71
C LYS A 281 -8.23 -20.91 3.93
N PHE A 282 -7.86 -19.79 4.56
CA PHE A 282 -8.60 -19.21 5.69
C PHE A 282 -10.00 -18.73 5.29
N LEU A 283 -10.11 -17.96 4.20
CA LEU A 283 -11.36 -17.43 3.67
C LEU A 283 -12.34 -18.56 3.30
N TRP A 284 -11.81 -19.68 2.80
CA TRP A 284 -12.60 -20.86 2.48
C TRP A 284 -13.05 -21.61 3.74
N ASP A 285 -12.16 -21.94 4.66
CA ASP A 285 -12.53 -22.67 5.87
C ASP A 285 -11.67 -22.28 7.07
N GLN A 286 -12.15 -21.35 7.89
CA GLN A 286 -11.48 -20.93 9.12
C GLN A 286 -11.55 -21.98 10.26
N ARG A 287 -12.26 -23.10 10.09
CA ARG A 287 -12.39 -24.15 11.13
C ARG A 287 -11.23 -25.13 11.14
N GLN A 288 -10.44 -25.15 10.08
CA GLN A 288 -9.31 -26.06 9.97
C GLN A 288 -8.11 -25.57 10.80
N THR A 289 -7.19 -26.49 11.10
CA THR A 289 -5.90 -26.15 11.69
C THR A 289 -5.12 -25.21 10.76
N PRO A 290 -4.50 -24.13 11.29
CA PRO A 290 -4.27 -23.85 12.73
C PRO A 290 -5.32 -22.99 13.43
N TRP A 291 -6.32 -22.45 12.72
CA TRP A 291 -7.25 -21.46 13.28
C TRP A 291 -8.32 -22.08 14.17
N ASN A 292 -8.85 -23.25 13.78
CA ASN A 292 -9.83 -24.01 14.57
C ASN A 292 -11.03 -23.17 15.04
N ASN A 293 -11.48 -22.19 14.23
CA ASN A 293 -12.65 -21.39 14.54
C ASN A 293 -13.90 -22.29 14.57
N SER A 294 -14.89 -21.94 15.40
CA SER A 294 -16.16 -22.64 15.43
C SER A 294 -16.98 -22.37 14.16
N SER A 295 -17.84 -23.32 13.78
CA SER A 295 -18.95 -23.05 12.88
C SER A 295 -19.97 -22.12 13.54
N THR A 296 -20.78 -21.45 12.72
CA THR A 296 -21.98 -20.76 13.18
C THR A 296 -23.16 -21.72 13.07
N GLU A 297 -23.91 -21.88 14.14
CA GLU A 297 -25.10 -22.73 14.19
C GLU A 297 -26.36 -21.88 14.01
N LEU A 298 -27.22 -22.24 13.06
CA LEU A 298 -28.52 -21.62 12.85
C LEU A 298 -29.56 -22.72 12.54
N TYR A 299 -30.57 -22.86 13.39
CA TYR A 299 -31.63 -23.88 13.27
C TYR A 299 -31.13 -25.32 13.08
N ASP A 300 -30.18 -25.77 13.93
CA ASP A 300 -29.54 -27.09 13.87
C ASP A 300 -28.74 -27.35 12.57
N LEU A 301 -28.44 -26.31 11.80
CA LEU A 301 -27.55 -26.33 10.64
C LEU A 301 -26.25 -25.60 10.96
N SER A 302 -25.15 -26.20 10.54
CA SER A 302 -23.80 -25.69 10.75
C SER A 302 -23.28 -25.01 9.48
N PHE A 303 -22.98 -23.72 9.56
CA PHE A 303 -22.52 -22.90 8.45
C PHE A 303 -21.03 -22.58 8.57
N TRP A 304 -20.36 -22.49 7.42
CA TRP A 304 -18.94 -22.16 7.29
C TRP A 304 -18.69 -21.49 5.93
N GLY A 305 -17.45 -21.05 5.69
CA GLY A 305 -17.06 -20.42 4.44
C GLY A 305 -17.13 -18.90 4.46
N PRO A 306 -17.01 -18.27 3.28
CA PRO A 306 -16.99 -16.81 3.14
C PRO A 306 -18.17 -16.08 3.80
N GLU A 307 -19.31 -16.75 3.89
CA GLU A 307 -20.51 -16.30 4.59
C GLU A 307 -20.32 -16.00 6.08
N GLN A 308 -19.35 -16.66 6.72
CA GLN A 308 -19.06 -16.57 8.15
C GLN A 308 -17.87 -15.67 8.48
N ILE A 309 -17.35 -14.97 7.47
CA ILE A 309 -16.31 -13.97 7.68
C ILE A 309 -16.92 -12.79 8.45
N VAL A 310 -16.27 -12.40 9.55
CA VAL A 310 -16.67 -11.20 10.31
C VAL A 310 -15.83 -9.99 9.91
N ASN A 311 -16.20 -8.80 10.39
CA ASN A 311 -15.58 -7.53 10.02
C ASN A 311 -14.14 -7.35 10.53
N GLU A 312 -13.68 -8.15 11.50
CA GLU A 312 -12.35 -8.00 12.09
C GLU A 312 -11.79 -9.32 12.62
N TYR A 313 -10.51 -9.56 12.38
CA TYR A 313 -9.74 -10.68 12.90
C TYR A 313 -8.42 -10.23 13.52
N THR A 314 -7.87 -11.06 14.39
CA THR A 314 -6.43 -10.96 14.71
C THR A 314 -5.59 -11.55 13.58
N MET A 315 -4.29 -11.26 13.58
CA MET A 315 -3.32 -11.99 12.75
C MET A 315 -3.42 -13.51 12.90
N LYS A 316 -3.88 -14.02 14.05
CA LYS A 316 -4.03 -15.45 14.32
C LYS A 316 -5.33 -16.05 13.81
N GLY A 317 -6.10 -15.32 12.99
CA GLY A 317 -7.40 -15.77 12.49
C GLY A 317 -8.49 -15.85 13.56
N VAL A 318 -8.23 -15.37 14.78
CA VAL A 318 -9.24 -15.29 15.85
C VAL A 318 -10.16 -14.11 15.56
N ALA A 319 -11.46 -14.37 15.46
CA ALA A 319 -12.48 -13.33 15.25
C ALA A 319 -12.48 -12.31 16.40
N LYS A 320 -12.54 -11.03 16.03
CA LYS A 320 -12.74 -9.89 16.94
C LYS A 320 -14.07 -9.19 16.68
N GLY A 321 -14.45 -9.16 15.41
CA GLY A 321 -15.74 -8.71 14.94
C GLY A 321 -16.88 -9.65 15.31
N SER A 322 -18.11 -9.17 15.10
CA SER A 322 -19.34 -9.92 15.40
C SER A 322 -20.32 -9.94 14.24
N PHE A 323 -20.05 -9.20 13.16
CA PHE A 323 -20.93 -9.06 12.01
C PHE A 323 -20.13 -9.10 10.71
N PHE A 324 -20.82 -9.36 9.61
CA PHE A 324 -20.22 -9.40 8.29
C PHE A 324 -20.01 -7.98 7.73
N LEU A 325 -18.85 -7.73 7.12
CA LEU A 325 -18.63 -6.62 6.20
C LEU A 325 -17.98 -7.16 4.92
N ASN A 326 -18.30 -6.53 3.79
CA ASN A 326 -17.72 -6.82 2.48
C ASN A 326 -16.23 -6.51 2.37
N TRP A 327 -15.64 -5.84 3.37
CA TRP A 327 -14.24 -5.41 3.35
C TRP A 327 -13.28 -6.59 3.21
N ILE A 328 -13.32 -7.55 4.16
CA ILE A 328 -12.42 -8.71 4.16
C ILE A 328 -12.62 -9.59 2.91
N PRO A 329 -13.85 -9.94 2.49
CA PRO A 329 -14.06 -10.63 1.22
C PRO A 329 -13.52 -9.86 0.01
N GLY A 330 -13.68 -8.52 -0.02
CA GLY A 330 -13.17 -7.67 -1.08
C GLY A 330 -11.65 -7.71 -1.18
N VAL A 331 -10.97 -7.32 -0.11
CA VAL A 331 -9.49 -7.29 -0.07
C VAL A 331 -8.84 -8.68 -0.05
N GLY A 332 -9.59 -9.71 0.34
CA GLY A 332 -9.17 -11.10 0.27
C GLY A 332 -9.37 -11.76 -1.11
N SER A 333 -10.15 -11.17 -2.00
CA SER A 333 -10.44 -11.73 -3.33
C SER A 333 -9.18 -12.04 -4.17
N PRO A 334 -8.12 -11.20 -4.17
CA PRO A 334 -6.85 -11.58 -4.79
C PRO A 334 -6.31 -12.93 -4.32
N SER A 335 -6.45 -13.28 -3.04
CA SER A 335 -5.97 -14.55 -2.50
C SER A 335 -6.73 -15.76 -3.04
N ALA A 336 -8.00 -15.62 -3.40
CA ALA A 336 -8.76 -16.67 -4.09
C ALA A 336 -8.24 -16.90 -5.52
N VAL A 337 -7.82 -15.83 -6.21
CA VAL A 337 -7.17 -15.94 -7.52
C VAL A 337 -5.81 -16.63 -7.40
N VAL A 338 -5.01 -16.26 -6.39
CA VAL A 338 -3.73 -16.91 -6.10
C VAL A 338 -3.89 -18.42 -5.86
N SER A 339 -4.92 -18.82 -5.11
CA SER A 339 -5.20 -20.24 -4.84
C SER A 339 -5.80 -21.01 -6.01
N GLN A 340 -6.29 -20.31 -7.05
CA GLN A 340 -7.03 -20.89 -8.17
C GLN A 340 -8.24 -21.73 -7.71
N ASP A 341 -8.80 -21.41 -6.54
CA ASP A 341 -9.98 -22.08 -6.02
C ASP A 341 -11.24 -21.42 -6.58
N PHE A 342 -11.75 -21.96 -7.68
CA PHE A 342 -12.93 -21.44 -8.36
C PHE A 342 -14.20 -21.46 -7.49
N ASN A 343 -14.30 -22.38 -6.52
CA ASN A 343 -15.44 -22.40 -5.60
C ASN A 343 -15.34 -21.24 -4.62
N LEU A 344 -14.15 -21.00 -4.05
CA LEU A 344 -13.91 -19.84 -3.21
C LEU A 344 -14.18 -18.53 -3.98
N MET A 345 -13.70 -18.41 -5.22
CA MET A 345 -13.97 -17.24 -6.06
C MET A 345 -15.48 -17.02 -6.27
N ALA A 346 -16.23 -18.09 -6.58
CA ALA A 346 -17.67 -18.01 -6.78
C ALA A 346 -18.41 -17.61 -5.50
N GLU A 347 -18.03 -18.16 -4.35
CA GLU A 347 -18.63 -17.81 -3.06
C GLU A 347 -18.28 -16.39 -2.61
N LEU A 348 -17.04 -15.93 -2.79
CA LEU A 348 -16.66 -14.55 -2.50
C LEU A 348 -17.44 -13.57 -3.37
N PHE A 349 -17.53 -13.83 -4.68
CA PHE A 349 -18.32 -13.01 -5.60
C PHE A 349 -19.79 -12.98 -5.17
N ARG A 350 -20.38 -14.15 -4.88
CA ARG A 350 -21.77 -14.26 -4.42
C ARG A 350 -21.99 -13.43 -3.17
N VAL A 351 -21.14 -13.58 -2.15
CA VAL A 351 -21.24 -12.86 -0.88
C VAL A 351 -21.08 -11.35 -1.07
N LEU A 352 -20.15 -10.92 -1.93
CA LEU A 352 -19.96 -9.51 -2.25
C LEU A 352 -21.16 -8.92 -2.97
N GLU A 353 -21.84 -9.65 -3.86
CA GLU A 353 -23.03 -9.17 -4.58
C GLU A 353 -24.30 -9.21 -3.72
N THR A 354 -24.51 -10.30 -2.97
CA THR A 354 -25.78 -10.50 -2.23
C THR A 354 -25.82 -9.78 -0.89
N LYS A 355 -24.66 -9.45 -0.31
CA LYS A 355 -24.58 -8.73 0.96
C LYS A 355 -24.24 -7.25 0.81
N TRP A 356 -24.39 -6.70 -0.40
CA TRP A 356 -24.04 -5.30 -0.70
C TRP A 356 -25.16 -4.30 -0.40
N ASP A 357 -26.37 -4.73 -0.05
CA ASP A 357 -27.51 -3.82 0.01
C ASP A 357 -27.75 -3.20 1.38
N ILE A 358 -27.82 -1.86 1.39
CA ILE A 358 -28.22 -1.02 2.53
C ILE A 358 -29.74 -1.13 2.71
N ASP A 359 -30.19 -1.60 3.87
CA ASP A 359 -31.61 -1.55 4.24
C ASP A 359 -32.05 -0.17 4.76
N SER A 360 -31.12 0.63 5.28
CA SER A 360 -31.41 1.95 5.86
C SER A 360 -30.33 2.99 5.61
N VAL A 361 -30.69 4.09 4.94
CA VAL A 361 -29.78 5.21 4.66
C VAL A 361 -29.25 5.80 5.98
N GLY A 362 -27.92 5.77 6.18
CA GLY A 362 -27.23 6.50 7.24
C GLY A 362 -26.87 5.69 8.51
N ASP A 363 -26.93 4.37 8.45
CA ASP A 363 -26.39 3.46 9.46
C ASP A 363 -24.85 3.49 9.56
N GLY A 364 -24.17 4.08 8.57
CA GLY A 364 -22.71 4.31 8.59
C GLY A 364 -21.88 3.06 8.33
N TYR A 365 -22.55 1.92 8.22
CA TYR A 365 -22.01 0.64 7.81
C TYR A 365 -22.83 0.20 6.60
N LEU A 366 -22.23 -0.37 5.57
CA LEU A 366 -23.02 -0.97 4.49
C LEU A 366 -23.70 -2.25 5.02
N THR A 367 -24.69 -2.13 5.93
CA THR A 367 -25.30 -3.29 6.58
C THR A 367 -26.27 -3.97 5.62
N SER A 368 -25.98 -5.23 5.32
CA SER A 368 -26.90 -6.15 4.66
C SER A 368 -27.67 -6.97 5.67
N VAL A 369 -28.97 -7.10 5.44
CA VAL A 369 -29.79 -8.19 5.98
C VAL A 369 -29.86 -9.30 4.91
N PRO A 370 -29.52 -10.56 5.24
CA PRO A 370 -29.69 -11.70 4.33
C PRO A 370 -31.14 -11.99 3.93
#